data_AF-A0A397T0E7-F1
#
_entry.id   AF-A0A397T0E7-F1
#
_cell.length_a   1.000
_cell.length_b   1.000
_cell.length_c   1.000
_cell.angle_alpha   90.00
_cell.angle_beta   90.00
_cell.angle_gamma   90.00
#
_symmetry.space_group_name_H-M   'P 1'
#
loop_
_entity.id
_entity.type
_entity.pdbx_description
1 polymer ?
#
loop_
_entity_poly.entity_id
_entity_poly.type
_entity_poly.pdbx_seq_one_letter_code
_entity_poly.pdbx_strand_id
1 'polypeptide(L)'
;MTSQPVRWEAPELIEILGFINNHFDAWHKNRLDACNMAIKATNNSRDAKSIYNKVHSLIKPVEEFLKTGKKSTTCTIVWENRAIHGLLREIIKQKKKYEENSSRASDSDVEMIIYDDDDEVTTEATTETSRPFSTEMVDIIYNEKIQQIDQSRYKLIETIGQTNDTFKKYNFPSHYSIETIDSSCAEKSKQIFKLRSELITMIETANNMYEKMKNFQ
;
A
#
# COMPACT_ATOMS: atom_id res chain seq x y z
N MET A 1 -38.80 -0.75 15.24
CA MET A 1 -38.51 -1.55 14.05
C MET A 1 -37.00 -1.54 13.83
N THR A 2 -36.32 -2.63 14.14
CA THR A 2 -34.87 -2.75 13.97
C THR A 2 -34.57 -2.90 12.48
N SER A 3 -34.25 -1.77 11.83
CA SER A 3 -33.78 -1.75 10.45
C SER A 3 -32.53 -2.63 10.36
N GLN A 4 -32.60 -3.73 9.60
CA GLN A 4 -31.41 -4.52 9.30
C GLN A 4 -30.39 -3.59 8.63
N PRO A 5 -29.09 -3.65 9.00
CA PRO A 5 -28.09 -2.80 8.40
C PRO A 5 -28.07 -3.03 6.89
N VAL A 6 -28.35 -1.96 6.13
CA VAL A 6 -28.39 -1.98 4.67
C VAL A 6 -27.06 -2.51 4.16
N ARG A 7 -27.10 -3.70 3.56
CA ARG A 7 -25.92 -4.39 3.02
C ARG A 7 -25.25 -3.49 1.98
N TRP A 8 -23.93 -3.50 1.98
CA TRP A 8 -23.14 -2.75 1.00
C TRP A 8 -23.00 -3.57 -0.26
N GLU A 9 -23.37 -2.98 -1.39
CA GLU A 9 -23.29 -3.65 -2.69
C GLU A 9 -21.93 -3.40 -3.33
N ALA A 10 -21.46 -4.38 -4.09
CA ALA A 10 -20.14 -4.30 -4.70
C ALA A 10 -19.99 -3.14 -5.72
N PRO A 11 -20.95 -2.87 -6.62
CA PRO A 11 -20.86 -1.74 -7.55
C PRO A 11 -20.77 -0.39 -6.83
N GLU A 12 -21.61 -0.21 -5.81
CA GLU A 12 -21.60 0.99 -4.94
C GLU A 12 -20.21 1.22 -4.33
N LEU A 13 -19.60 0.17 -3.77
CA LEU A 13 -18.27 0.28 -3.19
C LEU A 13 -17.19 0.56 -4.23
N ILE A 14 -17.28 -0.04 -5.42
CA ILE A 14 -16.31 0.19 -6.50
C ILE A 14 -16.32 1.65 -6.95
N GLU A 15 -17.50 2.24 -7.12
CA GLU A 15 -17.64 3.64 -7.53
C GLU A 15 -17.08 4.59 -6.48
N ILE A 16 -17.44 4.40 -5.21
CA ILE A 16 -16.96 5.21 -4.09
C ILE A 16 -15.44 5.09 -3.94
N LEU A 17 -14.91 3.86 -3.91
CA LEU A 17 -13.47 3.63 -3.77
C LEU A 17 -12.69 4.13 -5.00
N GLY A 18 -13.27 4.01 -6.19
CA GLY A 18 -12.71 4.54 -7.42
C GLY A 18 -12.58 6.06 -7.38
N PHE A 19 -13.64 6.75 -6.94
CA PHE A 19 -13.61 8.20 -6.74
C PHE A 19 -12.54 8.60 -5.73
N ILE A 20 -12.52 7.95 -4.55
CA ILE A 20 -11.54 8.23 -3.49
C ILE A 20 -10.11 8.02 -3.99
N ASN A 21 -9.86 6.94 -4.74
CA ASN A 21 -8.53 6.64 -5.27
C ASN A 21 -8.06 7.69 -6.29
N ASN A 22 -8.97 8.22 -7.11
CA ASN A 22 -8.66 9.27 -8.10
C ASN A 22 -8.53 10.67 -7.48
N HIS A 23 -9.14 10.89 -6.33
CA HIS A 23 -9.12 12.15 -5.58
C HIS A 23 -8.44 11.97 -4.21
N PHE A 24 -7.35 11.20 -4.18
CA PHE A 24 -6.70 10.80 -2.93
C PHE A 24 -6.19 12.00 -2.12
N ASP A 25 -5.68 13.05 -2.76
CA ASP A 25 -5.20 14.24 -2.04
C ASP A 25 -6.32 14.92 -1.25
N ALA A 26 -7.52 15.01 -1.84
CA ALA A 26 -8.69 15.54 -1.15
C ALA A 26 -9.12 14.63 0.00
N TRP A 27 -9.09 13.32 -0.23
CA TRP A 27 -9.36 12.32 0.80
C TRP A 27 -8.37 12.39 1.98
N HIS A 28 -7.08 12.55 1.69
CA HIS A 28 -6.05 12.62 2.71
C HIS A 28 -6.17 13.89 3.55
N LYS A 29 -6.43 15.05 2.92
CA LYS A 29 -6.65 16.34 3.59
C LYS A 29 -7.92 16.38 4.43
N ASN A 30 -9.04 15.91 3.88
CA ASN A 30 -10.32 15.88 4.58
C ASN A 30 -11.19 14.70 4.12
N ARG A 31 -11.15 13.62 4.91
CA ARG A 31 -11.84 12.35 4.59
C ARG A 31 -13.36 12.49 4.52
N LEU A 32 -13.95 13.34 5.36
CA LEU A 32 -15.40 13.58 5.41
C LEU A 32 -15.87 14.39 4.20
N ASP A 33 -15.11 15.42 3.83
CA ASP A 33 -15.43 16.23 2.66
C ASP A 33 -15.27 15.43 1.37
N ALA A 34 -14.21 14.62 1.26
CA ALA A 34 -14.04 13.70 0.15
C ALA A 34 -15.17 12.64 0.05
N CYS A 35 -15.74 12.19 1.19
CA CYS A 35 -16.97 11.38 1.17
C CYS A 35 -18.16 12.16 0.61
N ASN A 36 -18.33 13.44 0.98
CA ASN A 36 -19.40 14.29 0.42
C ASN A 36 -19.22 14.51 -1.10
N MET A 37 -17.99 14.67 -1.56
CA MET A 37 -17.70 14.75 -3.00
C MET A 37 -18.01 13.43 -3.71
N ALA A 38 -17.64 12.29 -3.10
CA ALA A 38 -17.97 10.97 -3.63
C ALA A 38 -19.47 10.75 -3.74
N ILE A 39 -20.26 11.16 -2.75
CA ILE A 39 -21.73 11.11 -2.77
C ILE A 39 -22.28 11.86 -3.98
N LYS A 40 -21.82 13.11 -4.19
CA LYS A 40 -22.26 13.95 -5.31
C LYS A 40 -21.88 13.34 -6.67
N ALA A 41 -20.69 12.76 -6.77
CA ALA A 41 -20.18 12.20 -8.02
C ALA A 41 -20.79 10.84 -8.38
N THR A 42 -21.14 10.02 -7.38
CA THR A 42 -21.68 8.67 -7.57
C THR A 42 -23.20 8.61 -7.42
N ASN A 43 -23.84 9.75 -7.14
CA ASN A 43 -25.27 9.85 -6.83
C ASN A 43 -25.72 8.85 -5.75
N ASN A 44 -24.86 8.65 -4.74
CA ASN A 44 -25.09 7.68 -3.67
C ASN A 44 -26.07 8.24 -2.62
N SER A 45 -26.94 7.39 -2.08
CA SER A 45 -27.96 7.81 -1.09
C SER A 45 -27.50 7.72 0.37
N ARG A 46 -26.31 7.16 0.64
CA ARG A 46 -25.77 7.02 1.99
C ARG A 46 -25.12 8.30 2.48
N ASP A 47 -25.13 8.48 3.79
CA ASP A 47 -24.47 9.60 4.43
C ASP A 47 -22.94 9.46 4.42
N ALA A 48 -22.25 10.61 4.45
CA ALA A 48 -20.79 10.66 4.37
C ALA A 48 -20.09 9.94 5.53
N LYS A 49 -20.70 9.93 6.72
CA LYS A 49 -20.14 9.25 7.90
C LYS A 49 -20.21 7.73 7.75
N SER A 50 -21.31 7.20 7.20
CA SER A 50 -21.43 5.79 6.85
C SER A 50 -20.42 5.36 5.80
N ILE A 51 -20.22 6.18 4.75
CA ILE A 51 -19.19 5.93 3.73
C ILE A 51 -17.79 5.93 4.33
N TYR A 52 -17.46 6.95 5.13
CA TYR A 52 -16.17 7.04 5.82
C TYR A 52 -15.89 5.80 6.67
N ASN A 53 -16.84 5.43 7.53
CA ASN A 53 -16.71 4.27 8.41
C ASN A 53 -16.54 2.99 7.60
N LYS A 54 -17.28 2.85 6.49
CA LYS A 54 -17.18 1.69 5.63
C LYS A 54 -15.82 1.60 4.96
N VAL A 55 -15.35 2.66 4.31
CA VAL A 55 -14.04 2.71 3.67
C VAL A 55 -12.94 2.39 4.68
N HIS A 56 -12.98 3.00 5.87
CA HIS A 56 -12.05 2.71 6.95
C HIS A 56 -12.07 1.23 7.38
N SER A 57 -13.28 0.66 7.53
CA SER A 57 -13.45 -0.76 7.89
C SER A 57 -12.93 -1.72 6.81
N LEU A 58 -12.90 -1.30 5.54
CA LEU A 58 -12.38 -2.11 4.43
C LEU A 58 -10.86 -1.98 4.28
N ILE A 59 -10.30 -0.80 4.57
CA ILE A 59 -8.86 -0.55 4.52
C ILE A 59 -8.12 -1.34 5.59
N LYS A 60 -8.62 -1.33 6.84
CA LYS A 60 -7.92 -1.92 8.00
C LYS A 60 -7.53 -3.41 7.80
N PRO A 61 -8.44 -4.31 7.37
CA PRO A 61 -8.08 -5.70 7.09
C PRO A 61 -7.05 -5.89 5.97
N VAL A 62 -7.04 -5.00 4.97
CA VAL A 62 -6.06 -5.04 3.88
C VAL A 62 -4.70 -4.56 4.38
N GLU A 63 -4.64 -3.49 5.17
CA GLU A 63 -3.40 -3.05 5.82
C GLU A 63 -2.81 -4.15 6.72
N GLU A 64 -3.65 -4.82 7.52
CA GLU A 64 -3.24 -5.92 8.39
C GLU A 64 -2.73 -7.13 7.58
N PHE A 65 -3.40 -7.47 6.48
CA PHE A 65 -2.95 -8.50 5.55
C PHE A 65 -1.60 -8.15 4.93
N LEU A 66 -1.38 -6.89 4.52
CA LEU A 66 -0.10 -6.46 3.96
C LEU A 66 1.04 -6.50 4.98
N LYS A 67 0.75 -6.37 6.27
CA LYS A 67 1.74 -6.49 7.36
C LYS A 67 2.01 -7.94 7.77
N THR A 68 0.98 -8.78 7.82
CA THR A 68 1.03 -10.10 8.49
C THR A 68 0.86 -11.29 7.56
N GLY A 69 0.40 -11.07 6.32
CA GLY A 69 -0.02 -12.11 5.38
C GLY A 69 -1.33 -12.80 5.74
N LYS A 70 -1.97 -12.46 6.87
CA LYS A 70 -3.20 -13.12 7.34
C LYS A 70 -4.44 -12.41 6.82
N LYS A 71 -5.37 -13.17 6.23
CA LYS A 71 -6.65 -12.65 5.75
C LYS A 71 -7.65 -12.59 6.90
N SER A 72 -8.34 -11.46 7.03
CA SER A 72 -9.47 -11.33 7.94
C SER A 72 -10.69 -12.11 7.42
N THR A 73 -11.38 -12.80 8.31
CA THR A 73 -12.62 -13.54 8.00
C THR A 73 -13.87 -12.64 8.01
N THR A 74 -13.79 -11.41 8.52
CA THR A 74 -14.96 -10.54 8.74
C THR A 74 -15.29 -9.60 7.57
N CYS A 75 -14.42 -9.49 6.56
CA CYS A 75 -14.59 -8.63 5.40
C CYS A 75 -14.47 -9.42 4.09
N THR A 76 -15.32 -10.43 3.92
CA THR A 76 -15.26 -11.35 2.77
C THR A 76 -15.34 -10.63 1.43
N ILE A 77 -16.16 -9.57 1.32
CA ILE A 77 -16.31 -8.76 0.10
C ILE A 77 -14.98 -8.17 -0.40
N VAL A 78 -14.03 -7.89 0.50
CA VAL A 78 -12.68 -7.42 0.15
C VAL A 78 -11.89 -8.51 -0.56
N TRP A 79 -12.10 -9.77 -0.22
CA TRP A 79 -11.35 -10.90 -0.78
C TRP A 79 -12.04 -11.53 -1.98
N GLU A 80 -13.37 -11.48 -2.00
CA GLU A 80 -14.21 -12.04 -3.07
C GLU A 80 -14.28 -11.11 -4.30
N ASN A 81 -14.21 -9.79 -4.09
CA ASN A 81 -14.26 -8.83 -5.19
C ASN A 81 -12.87 -8.26 -5.51
N ARG A 82 -12.32 -8.68 -6.66
CA ARG A 82 -10.98 -8.26 -7.12
C ARG A 82 -10.87 -6.75 -7.34
N ALA A 83 -11.92 -6.08 -7.81
CA ALA A 83 -11.90 -4.64 -8.06
C ALA A 83 -11.82 -3.84 -6.76
N ILE A 84 -12.63 -4.21 -5.76
CA ILE A 84 -12.59 -3.61 -4.42
C ILE A 84 -11.22 -3.82 -3.79
N HIS A 85 -10.68 -5.05 -3.82
CA HIS A 85 -9.34 -5.35 -3.32
C HIS A 85 -8.25 -4.50 -3.99
N GLY A 86 -8.31 -4.37 -5.32
CA GLY A 86 -7.36 -3.58 -6.10
C GLY A 86 -7.38 -2.11 -5.72
N LEU A 87 -8.57 -1.51 -5.64
CA LEU A 87 -8.73 -0.11 -5.24
C LEU A 87 -8.22 0.16 -3.83
N LEU A 88 -8.53 -0.72 -2.87
CA LEU A 88 -8.06 -0.58 -1.49
C LEU A 88 -6.52 -0.63 -1.41
N ARG A 89 -5.88 -1.50 -2.20
CA ARG A 89 -4.41 -1.55 -2.25
C ARG A 89 -3.79 -0.29 -2.80
N GLU A 90 -4.34 0.28 -3.87
CA GLU A 90 -3.84 1.54 -4.42
C GLU A 90 -4.03 2.69 -3.44
N ILE A 91 -5.19 2.79 -2.76
CA ILE A 91 -5.41 3.79 -1.71
C ILE A 91 -4.37 3.66 -0.58
N ILE A 92 -4.10 2.45 -0.08
CA ILE A 92 -3.10 2.21 0.96
C ILE A 92 -1.70 2.57 0.48
N LYS A 93 -1.37 2.27 -0.77
CA LYS A 93 -0.09 2.64 -1.38
C LYS A 93 0.07 4.16 -1.48
N GLN A 94 -0.96 4.87 -1.92
CA GLN A 94 -0.94 6.33 -1.98
C GLN A 94 -0.73 6.94 -0.59
N LYS A 95 -1.38 6.38 0.43
CA LYS A 95 -1.19 6.76 1.84
C LYS A 95 0.26 6.60 2.29
N LYS A 96 0.88 5.45 2.05
CA LYS A 96 2.30 5.22 2.42
C LYS A 96 3.25 6.20 1.73
N LYS A 97 3.06 6.42 0.42
CA LYS A 97 3.87 7.39 -0.34
C LYS A 97 3.75 8.81 0.21
N TYR A 98 2.55 9.20 0.66
CA TYR A 98 2.33 10.52 1.25
C TYR A 98 3.03 10.65 2.61
N GLU A 99 2.94 9.63 3.46
CA GLU A 99 3.62 9.57 4.76
C GLU A 99 5.15 9.62 4.60
N GLU A 100 5.71 8.91 3.61
CA GLU A 100 7.14 8.90 3.27
C GLU A 100 7.66 10.22 2.66
N ASN A 101 6.81 10.95 1.92
CA ASN A 101 7.16 12.25 1.36
C ASN A 101 7.05 13.38 2.40
N SER A 102 6.12 13.27 3.35
CA SER A 102 5.96 14.24 4.43
C SER A 102 7.10 14.20 5.45
N SER A 103 7.70 13.03 5.70
CA SER A 103 8.85 12.88 6.61
C SER A 103 10.18 13.37 6.03
N ARG A 104 10.27 13.56 4.71
CA ARG A 104 11.44 14.13 4.02
C ARG A 104 11.43 15.65 3.87
N ALA A 105 10.30 16.30 4.16
CA ALA A 105 10.14 17.75 4.04
C ALA A 105 10.36 18.52 5.36
N SER A 106 10.75 17.83 6.44
CA SER A 106 10.90 18.38 7.79
C SER A 106 12.37 18.48 8.22
N ASP A 107 13.24 18.98 7.35
CA ASP A 107 14.61 19.33 7.74
C ASP A 107 15.06 20.70 7.21
N SER A 108 14.11 21.60 6.96
CA SER A 108 14.40 23.02 6.82
C SER A 108 13.26 23.85 7.38
N ASP A 109 13.67 24.77 8.24
CA ASP A 109 13.00 26.00 8.62
C ASP A 109 12.07 25.92 9.85
N VAL A 110 12.74 26.20 10.97
CA VAL A 110 12.25 26.90 12.15
C VAL A 110 11.22 27.98 11.76
N GLU A 111 9.96 27.79 12.16
CA GLU A 111 9.10 28.90 12.58
C GLU A 111 8.53 28.60 13.97
N MET A 112 9.01 29.42 14.91
CA MET A 112 8.61 29.54 16.29
C MET A 112 7.12 29.90 16.38
N ILE A 113 6.30 29.01 16.93
CA ILE A 113 5.01 29.39 17.53
C ILE A 113 5.08 29.04 19.00
N ILE A 114 5.26 30.09 19.80
CA ILE A 114 5.16 30.09 21.25
C ILE A 114 3.71 29.76 21.64
N TYR A 115 3.54 28.72 22.43
CA TYR A 115 2.50 28.69 23.45
C TYR A 115 3.18 28.28 24.76
N ASP A 116 3.25 29.24 25.68
CA ASP A 116 3.51 29.01 27.09
C ASP A 116 2.47 28.00 27.62
N ASP A 117 2.93 26.90 28.21
CA ASP A 117 2.58 26.56 29.58
C ASP A 117 3.56 25.50 30.13
N ASP A 118 3.93 25.66 31.40
CA ASP A 118 4.89 24.89 32.18
C ASP A 118 4.76 23.36 32.01
N ASP A 119 5.86 22.67 31.70
CA ASP A 119 6.34 21.60 32.59
C ASP A 119 7.79 21.21 32.30
N GLU A 120 8.55 21.07 33.38
CA GLU A 120 9.97 20.76 33.46
C GLU A 120 10.23 19.29 33.11
N VAL A 121 10.86 18.98 31.97
CA VAL A 121 11.51 17.68 31.76
C VAL A 121 12.85 17.84 31.05
N THR A 122 13.90 17.61 31.83
CA THR A 122 15.28 17.38 31.39
C THR A 122 15.34 16.18 30.44
N THR A 123 15.69 16.41 29.18
CA THR A 123 16.06 15.33 28.25
C THR A 123 17.56 15.35 27.99
N GLU A 124 18.24 14.40 28.63
CA GLU A 124 19.62 14.03 28.35
C GLU A 124 19.77 13.63 26.88
N ALA A 125 20.74 14.25 26.19
CA ALA A 125 21.10 13.93 24.82
C ALA A 125 21.64 12.49 24.74
N THR A 126 20.83 11.57 24.22
CA THR A 126 21.29 10.23 23.87
C THR A 126 21.99 10.33 22.50
N THR A 127 23.31 10.19 22.49
CA THR A 127 24.11 10.10 21.27
C THR A 127 23.85 8.76 20.58
N GLU A 128 22.80 8.69 19.76
CA GLU A 128 22.61 7.58 18.84
C GLU A 128 23.75 7.56 17.83
N THR A 129 24.63 6.58 17.98
CA THR A 129 25.69 6.31 17.02
C THR A 129 25.04 5.83 15.73
N SER A 130 24.94 6.72 14.74
CA SER A 130 24.44 6.41 13.40
C SER A 130 25.29 5.30 12.75
N ARG A 131 24.69 4.13 12.49
CA ARG A 131 25.34 3.06 11.73
C ARG A 131 25.64 3.55 10.31
N PRO A 132 26.80 3.20 9.73
CA PRO A 132 27.24 3.75 8.44
C PRO A 132 26.35 3.31 7.26
N PHE A 133 25.67 2.15 7.37
CA PHE A 133 24.78 1.65 6.32
C PHE A 133 23.43 1.23 6.89
N SER A 134 22.34 1.70 6.28
CA SER A 134 20.96 1.32 6.64
C SER A 134 20.41 0.27 5.68
N THR A 135 19.68 -0.71 6.23
CA THR A 135 18.95 -1.74 5.45
C THR A 135 17.60 -1.22 4.92
N GLU A 136 17.14 -0.06 5.41
CA GLU A 136 15.82 0.49 5.07
C GLU A 136 15.68 0.78 3.57
N MET A 137 16.72 1.35 2.95
CA MET A 137 16.73 1.61 1.51
C MET A 137 16.67 0.32 0.68
N VAL A 138 17.26 -0.77 1.17
CA VAL A 138 17.21 -2.09 0.51
C VAL A 138 15.77 -2.62 0.49
N ASP A 139 15.05 -2.42 1.57
CA ASP A 139 13.65 -2.83 1.70
C ASP A 139 12.72 -2.01 0.83
N ILE A 140 12.95 -0.70 0.73
CA ILE A 140 12.23 0.20 -0.19
C ILE A 140 12.40 -0.30 -1.63
N ILE A 141 13.64 -0.48 -2.08
CA ILE A 141 13.93 -0.92 -3.45
C ILE A 141 13.33 -2.31 -3.73
N TYR A 142 13.44 -3.24 -2.77
CA TYR A 142 12.82 -4.56 -2.89
C TYR A 142 11.31 -4.47 -3.12
N ASN A 143 10.61 -3.69 -2.29
CA ASN A 143 9.16 -3.52 -2.37
C ASN A 143 8.75 -2.88 -3.70
N GLU A 144 9.47 -1.85 -4.16
CA GLU A 144 9.24 -1.24 -5.46
C GLU A 144 9.38 -2.24 -6.61
N LYS A 145 10.41 -3.11 -6.56
CA LYS A 145 10.66 -4.09 -7.62
C LYS A 145 9.64 -5.21 -7.64
N ILE A 146 9.21 -5.72 -6.49
CA ILE A 146 8.11 -6.69 -6.41
C ILE A 146 6.83 -6.09 -6.98
N GLN A 147 6.54 -4.83 -6.64
CA GLN A 147 5.38 -4.14 -7.18
C GLN A 147 5.43 -3.98 -8.70
N GLN A 148 6.60 -3.65 -9.28
CA GLN A 148 6.76 -3.57 -10.72
C GLN A 148 6.47 -4.93 -11.40
N ILE A 149 6.96 -6.03 -10.81
CA ILE A 149 6.68 -7.39 -11.31
C ILE A 149 5.18 -7.69 -11.28
N ASP A 150 4.50 -7.38 -10.17
CA ASP A 150 3.07 -7.62 -10.04
C ASP A 150 2.24 -6.82 -11.05
N GLN A 151 2.61 -5.56 -11.28
CA GLN A 151 1.95 -4.71 -12.28
C GLN A 151 2.15 -5.24 -13.71
N SER A 152 3.38 -5.62 -14.06
CA SER A 152 3.68 -6.23 -15.36
C SER A 152 2.94 -7.56 -15.54
N ARG A 153 2.87 -8.39 -14.49
CA ARG A 153 2.12 -9.64 -14.48
C ARG A 153 0.64 -9.41 -14.79
N TYR A 154 0.02 -8.46 -14.09
CA TYR A 154 -1.39 -8.13 -14.29
C TYR A 154 -1.67 -7.71 -15.73
N LYS A 155 -0.90 -6.75 -16.26
CA LYS A 155 -1.07 -6.26 -17.63
C LYS A 155 -0.93 -7.38 -18.67
N LEU A 156 0.05 -8.27 -18.46
CA LEU A 156 0.30 -9.38 -19.38
C LEU A 156 -0.82 -10.43 -19.35
N ILE A 157 -1.32 -10.79 -18.16
CA ILE A 157 -2.46 -11.70 -18.00
C ILE A 157 -3.72 -11.11 -18.66
N GLU A 158 -3.98 -9.83 -18.45
CA GLU A 158 -5.11 -9.13 -19.08
C GLU A 158 -5.02 -9.16 -20.61
N THR A 159 -3.83 -8.85 -21.15
CA THR A 159 -3.58 -8.82 -22.60
C THR A 159 -3.76 -10.22 -23.22
N ILE A 160 -3.30 -11.26 -22.53
CA ILE A 160 -3.46 -12.65 -22.97
C ILE A 160 -4.91 -13.11 -22.87
N GLY A 161 -5.63 -12.71 -21.82
CA GLY A 161 -7.06 -12.96 -21.71
C GLY A 161 -7.82 -12.41 -22.92
N GLN A 162 -7.62 -11.12 -23.22
CA GLN A 162 -8.23 -10.46 -24.37
C GLN A 162 -7.85 -11.10 -25.72
N THR A 163 -6.58 -11.49 -25.86
CA THR A 163 -6.08 -12.16 -27.07
C THR A 163 -6.69 -13.56 -27.23
N ASN A 164 -6.79 -14.32 -26.14
CA ASN A 164 -7.38 -15.65 -26.14
C ASN A 164 -8.89 -15.60 -26.43
N ASP A 165 -9.62 -14.63 -25.88
CA ASP A 165 -11.03 -14.42 -26.19
C ASP A 165 -11.23 -14.08 -27.68
N THR A 166 -10.33 -13.25 -28.23
CA THR A 166 -10.33 -12.92 -29.66
C THR A 166 -10.07 -14.17 -30.50
N PHE A 167 -9.06 -14.98 -30.17
CA PHE A 167 -8.81 -16.23 -30.90
C PHE A 167 -9.99 -17.20 -30.82
N LYS A 168 -10.61 -17.33 -29.64
CA LYS A 168 -11.80 -18.15 -29.44
C LYS A 168 -12.95 -17.69 -30.34
N LYS A 169 -13.16 -16.39 -30.49
CA LYS A 169 -14.19 -15.81 -31.38
C LYS A 169 -13.98 -16.21 -32.85
N TYR A 170 -12.74 -16.37 -33.28
CA TYR A 170 -12.40 -16.72 -34.67
C TYR A 170 -12.00 -18.21 -34.85
N ASN A 171 -12.25 -19.06 -33.85
CA ASN A 171 -11.88 -20.48 -33.84
C ASN A 171 -10.38 -20.74 -34.07
N PHE A 172 -9.51 -19.80 -33.69
CA PHE A 172 -8.06 -20.04 -33.67
C PHE A 172 -7.65 -20.75 -32.37
N PRO A 173 -6.69 -21.68 -32.42
CA PRO A 173 -6.10 -22.25 -31.22
C PRO A 173 -5.43 -21.17 -30.37
N SER A 174 -5.73 -21.13 -29.07
CA SER A 174 -5.00 -20.30 -28.12
C SER A 174 -3.61 -20.89 -27.87
N HIS A 175 -2.57 -20.08 -28.06
CA HIS A 175 -1.18 -20.50 -27.84
C HIS A 175 -0.55 -19.89 -26.57
N TYR A 176 -1.26 -19.00 -25.87
CA TYR A 176 -0.71 -18.26 -24.73
C TYR A 176 -1.19 -18.84 -23.39
N SER A 177 -0.24 -19.31 -22.59
CA SER A 177 -0.49 -19.85 -21.25
C SER A 177 -0.25 -18.81 -20.16
N ILE A 178 -1.27 -18.59 -19.33
CA ILE A 178 -1.19 -17.78 -18.09
C ILE A 178 -0.23 -18.43 -17.08
N GLU A 179 -0.18 -19.76 -17.03
CA GLU A 179 0.64 -20.52 -16.09
C GLU A 179 2.14 -20.28 -16.31
N THR A 180 2.56 -20.14 -17.57
CA THR A 180 3.95 -19.80 -17.93
C THR A 180 4.34 -18.42 -17.38
N ILE A 181 3.41 -17.47 -17.37
CA ILE A 181 3.64 -16.12 -16.85
C ILE A 181 3.71 -16.12 -15.34
N ASP A 182 2.76 -16.78 -14.67
CA ASP A 182 2.76 -16.88 -13.22
C ASP A 182 4.05 -17.55 -12.73
N SER A 183 4.48 -18.62 -13.39
CA SER A 183 5.75 -19.30 -13.08
C SER A 183 6.97 -18.38 -13.27
N SER A 184 7.03 -17.64 -14.38
CA SER A 184 8.12 -16.70 -14.65
C SER A 184 8.17 -15.55 -13.65
N CYS A 185 7.02 -14.97 -13.29
CA CYS A 185 6.92 -13.91 -12.30
C CYS A 185 7.27 -14.39 -10.88
N ALA A 186 6.85 -15.60 -10.52
CA ALA A 186 7.18 -16.22 -9.24
C ALA A 186 8.71 -16.43 -9.12
N GLU A 187 9.34 -16.95 -10.17
CA GLU A 187 10.79 -17.17 -10.19
C GLU A 187 11.57 -15.86 -10.08
N LYS A 188 11.17 -14.81 -10.82
CA LYS A 188 11.79 -13.47 -10.68
C LYS A 188 11.63 -12.89 -9.27
N SER A 189 10.46 -13.06 -8.66
CA SER A 189 10.19 -12.59 -7.29
C SER A 189 11.08 -13.32 -6.27
N LYS A 190 11.29 -14.63 -6.46
CA LYS A 190 12.19 -15.45 -5.64
C LYS A 190 13.64 -15.00 -5.75
N GLN A 191 14.12 -14.70 -6.96
CA GLN A 191 15.48 -14.21 -7.18
C GLN A 191 15.71 -12.86 -6.50
N ILE A 192 14.75 -11.93 -6.61
CA ILE A 192 14.83 -10.62 -5.95
C ILE A 192 14.83 -10.75 -4.43
N PHE A 193 14.02 -11.66 -3.88
CA PHE A 193 14.03 -11.94 -2.45
C PHE A 193 15.38 -12.47 -1.96
N LYS A 194 16.00 -13.36 -2.73
CA LYS A 194 17.35 -13.87 -2.44
C LYS A 194 18.39 -12.74 -2.42
N LEU A 195 18.42 -11.91 -3.46
CA LEU A 195 19.34 -10.77 -3.56
C LEU A 195 19.17 -9.76 -2.40
N ARG A 196 17.92 -9.47 -2.02
CA ARG A 196 17.63 -8.61 -0.85
C ARG A 196 18.25 -9.19 0.43
N SER A 197 18.05 -10.49 0.67
CA SER A 197 18.54 -11.17 1.87
C SER A 197 20.07 -11.17 1.93
N GLU A 198 20.73 -11.43 0.80
CA GLU A 198 22.19 -11.37 0.67
C GLU A 198 22.72 -9.96 0.94
N LEU A 199 22.07 -8.92 0.40
CA LEU A 199 22.49 -7.54 0.60
C LEU A 199 22.32 -7.05 2.04
N ILE A 200 21.21 -7.39 2.69
CA ILE A 200 21.00 -7.11 4.13
C ILE A 200 22.10 -7.75 4.96
N THR A 201 22.42 -9.02 4.70
CA THR A 201 23.47 -9.75 5.42
C THR A 201 24.83 -9.07 5.25
N MET A 202 25.16 -8.59 4.05
CA MET A 202 26.39 -7.85 3.79
C MET A 202 26.44 -6.52 4.54
N ILE A 203 25.34 -5.76 4.55
CA ILE A 203 25.22 -4.50 5.29
C ILE A 203 25.41 -4.71 6.79
N GLU A 204 24.74 -5.72 7.35
CA GLU A 204 24.86 -6.07 8.78
C GLU A 204 26.29 -6.47 9.15
N THR A 205 26.95 -7.25 8.27
CA THR A 205 28.35 -7.65 8.45
C THR A 205 29.27 -6.44 8.44
N ALA A 206 29.09 -5.51 7.49
CA ALA A 206 29.89 -4.29 7.38
C ALA A 206 29.69 -3.38 8.59
N ASN A 207 28.44 -3.18 9.04
CA ASN A 207 28.14 -2.40 10.25
C ASN A 207 28.79 -3.01 11.50
N ASN A 208 28.75 -4.33 11.65
CA ASN A 208 29.39 -5.01 12.79
C ASN A 208 30.92 -4.82 12.77
N MET A 209 31.55 -4.91 11.59
CA MET A 209 32.98 -4.61 11.44
C MET A 209 33.30 -3.15 11.80
N TYR A 210 32.46 -2.21 11.37
CA TYR A 210 32.62 -0.79 11.71
C TYR A 210 32.58 -0.55 13.23
N GLU A 211 31.59 -1.11 13.93
CA GLU A 211 31.49 -0.99 15.38
C GLU A 211 32.71 -1.60 16.10
N LYS A 212 33.22 -2.74 15.62
CA LYS A 212 34.46 -3.31 16.15
C LYS A 212 35.65 -2.38 15.97
N MET A 213 35.80 -1.76 14.79
CA MET A 213 36.90 -0.83 14.51
C MET A 213 36.80 0.45 15.34
N LYS A 214 35.59 0.95 15.58
CA LYS A 214 35.34 2.11 16.46
C LYS A 214 35.84 1.87 17.89
N ASN A 215 35.74 0.64 18.40
CA ASN A 215 36.21 0.28 19.74
C ASN A 215 37.74 0.19 19.87
N PHE A 216 38.50 0.34 18.79
CA PHE A 216 39.97 0.35 18.79
C PHE A 216 40.57 1.76 18.61
N GLN A 217 39.74 2.79 18.47
CA GLN A 217 40.14 4.21 18.43
C GLN A 217 39.89 4.88 19.78
#